data_AF-A0A0E3WW85-F1
#
_entry.id   AF-A0A0E3WW85-F1
#
_cell.length_a   1.000
_cell.length_b   1.000
_cell.length_c   1.000
_cell.angle_alpha   90.00
_cell.angle_beta   90.00
_cell.angle_gamma   90.00
#
_symmetry.space_group_name_H-M   'P 1'
#
loop_
_entity.id
_entity.type
_entity.pdbx_description
1 polymer ?
#
loop_
_entity_poly.entity_id
_entity_poly.type
_entity_poly.pdbx_seq_one_letter_code
_entity_poly.pdbx_strand_id
1 'polypeptide(L)'
;MKSTTTALMIISFGILALFLVFFLVIYQPGAGMYVRADKLQDPPEKYVEFSLADIEKYPYVQEAVKNPGTEIKLPFDNDDGNMTEFANIMYDNGTNYIKINNDYYDMHYESAD
;
A
#
# COMPACT_ATOMS: atom_id res chain seq x y z
N MET A 1 -41.10 9.15 -32.08
CA MET A 1 -41.22 8.61 -30.71
C MET A 1 -42.28 9.41 -29.96
N LYS A 2 -43.12 8.75 -29.14
CA LYS A 2 -44.12 9.47 -28.33
C LYS A 2 -43.40 10.29 -27.25
N SER A 3 -43.89 11.50 -26.95
CA SER A 3 -43.32 12.42 -25.95
C SER A 3 -43.02 11.75 -24.61
N THR A 4 -43.84 10.78 -24.22
CA THR A 4 -43.69 9.97 -23.01
C THR A 4 -42.44 9.08 -23.04
N THR A 5 -42.08 8.51 -24.19
CA THR A 5 -40.88 7.68 -24.35
C THR A 5 -39.60 8.50 -24.22
N THR A 6 -39.60 9.73 -24.76
CA THR A 6 -38.46 10.65 -24.65
C THR A 6 -38.26 11.13 -23.21
N ALA A 7 -39.35 11.47 -22.51
CA ALA A 7 -39.28 11.87 -21.10
C ALA A 7 -38.75 10.73 -20.20
N LEU A 8 -39.20 9.49 -20.43
CA LEU A 8 -38.73 8.34 -19.66
C LEU A 8 -37.23 8.10 -19.84
N MET A 9 -36.72 8.25 -21.07
CA MET A 9 -35.28 8.12 -21.34
C MET A 9 -34.46 9.19 -20.63
N ILE A 10 -34.91 10.45 -20.64
CA ILE A 10 -34.19 11.55 -19.96
C ILE A 10 -34.10 11.29 -18.46
N ILE A 11 -35.20 10.86 -17.83
CA ILE A 11 -35.22 10.54 -16.40
C ILE A 11 -34.29 9.36 -16.09
N SER A 12 -34.37 8.30 -16.89
CA SER A 12 -33.50 7.13 -16.72
C SER A 12 -32.01 7.50 -16.86
N PHE A 13 -31.68 8.39 -17.80
CA PHE A 13 -30.31 8.85 -18.00
C PHE A 13 -29.84 9.73 -16.83
N GLY A 14 -30.72 10.58 -16.30
CA GLY A 14 -30.43 11.42 -15.13
C GLY A 14 -30.16 10.58 -13.88
N ILE A 15 -30.94 9.53 -13.65
CA ILE A 15 -30.72 8.58 -12.54
C ILE A 15 -29.39 7.85 -12.72
N LEU A 16 -29.10 7.35 -13.92
CA LEU A 16 -27.83 6.67 -14.21
C LEU A 16 -26.62 7.61 -13.97
N ALA A 17 -26.71 8.86 -14.42
CA ALA A 17 -25.67 9.85 -14.21
C ALA A 17 -25.45 10.15 -12.71
N LEU A 18 -26.52 10.26 -11.93
CA LEU A 18 -26.43 10.42 -10.47
C LEU A 18 -25.74 9.22 -9.80
N PHE A 19 -26.07 8.00 -10.21
CA PHE A 19 -25.39 6.80 -9.70
C PHE A 19 -23.90 6.79 -10.06
N LEU A 20 -23.53 7.14 -11.29
CA LEU A 20 -22.12 7.20 -11.70
C LEU A 20 -21.33 8.25 -10.91
N VAL A 21 -21.92 9.43 -10.67
CA VAL A 21 -21.31 10.46 -9.82
C VAL A 21 -21.15 9.97 -8.39
N PHE A 22 -22.13 9.24 -7.84
CA PHE A 22 -22.03 8.66 -6.51
C PHE A 22 -20.87 7.67 -6.38
N PHE A 23 -20.67 6.78 -7.36
CA PHE A 23 -19.52 5.86 -7.36
C PHE A 23 -18.17 6.59 -7.50
N LEU A 24 -18.12 7.68 -8.26
CA LEU A 24 -16.91 8.52 -8.37
C LEU A 24 -16.53 9.19 -7.04
N VAL A 25 -17.51 9.59 -6.22
CA VAL A 25 -17.26 10.22 -4.92
C VAL A 25 -16.76 9.21 -3.88
N ILE A 26 -17.18 7.94 -3.98
CA ILE A 26 -16.81 6.89 -3.01
C ILE A 26 -15.48 6.20 -3.39
N TYR A 27 -15.06 6.29 -4.65
CA TYR A 27 -13.79 5.72 -5.08
C TYR A 27 -12.62 6.57 -4.59
N GLN A 28 -11.96 6.13 -3.53
CA GLN A 28 -10.70 6.70 -3.03
C GLN A 28 -9.51 5.89 -3.58
N PRO A 29 -8.90 6.28 -4.71
CA PRO A 29 -7.77 5.53 -5.30
C PRO A 29 -6.53 5.49 -4.40
N GLY A 30 -6.41 6.47 -3.49
CA GLY A 30 -5.33 6.57 -2.51
C GLY A 30 -5.55 5.80 -1.21
N ALA A 31 -6.74 5.24 -0.97
CA ALA A 31 -6.96 4.47 0.24
C ALA A 31 -6.25 3.11 0.17
N GLY A 32 -5.62 2.68 1.27
CA GLY A 32 -4.93 1.40 1.39
C GLY A 32 -3.72 1.44 2.31
N MET A 33 -3.07 0.29 2.45
CA MET A 33 -1.83 0.12 3.18
C MET A 33 -0.63 0.32 2.24
N TYR A 34 0.41 0.95 2.75
CA TYR A 34 1.63 1.24 2.02
C TYR A 34 2.85 0.86 2.84
N VAL A 35 3.90 0.39 2.15
CA VAL A 35 5.22 0.14 2.73
C VAL A 35 6.25 1.00 2.01
N ARG A 36 7.15 1.62 2.77
CA ARG A 36 8.23 2.43 2.23
C ARG A 36 9.52 2.12 2.97
N ALA A 37 10.63 2.09 2.24
CA ALA A 37 11.96 1.93 2.80
C ALA A 37 12.78 3.18 2.50
N ASP A 38 13.26 3.85 3.54
CA ASP A 38 14.15 5.01 3.40
C ASP A 38 15.59 4.60 3.68
N LYS A 39 16.46 4.73 2.68
CA LYS A 39 17.87 4.36 2.82
C LYS A 39 18.58 5.34 3.77
N LEU A 40 19.21 4.80 4.80
CA LEU A 40 19.97 5.56 5.78
C LEU A 40 21.43 5.73 5.34
N GLN A 41 22.01 6.89 5.67
CA GLN A 41 23.43 7.17 5.43
C GLN A 41 24.31 6.58 6.55
N ASP A 42 23.83 6.65 7.79
CA ASP A 42 24.53 6.18 8.97
C ASP A 42 23.84 4.95 9.57
N PRO A 43 24.60 4.04 10.21
CA PRO A 43 24.05 2.88 10.87
C PRO A 43 23.20 3.30 12.09
N PRO A 44 21.97 2.80 12.23
CA PRO A 44 21.14 3.03 13.40
C PRO A 44 21.61 2.19 14.60
N GLU A 45 21.25 2.61 15.82
CA GLU A 45 21.66 1.93 17.06
C GLU A 45 21.07 0.51 17.20
N LYS A 46 19.86 0.30 16.69
CA LYS A 46 19.18 -0.99 16.68
C LYS A 46 18.64 -1.28 15.29
N TYR A 47 18.94 -2.46 14.77
CA TYR A 47 18.41 -2.93 13.50
C TYR A 47 18.23 -4.44 13.52
N VAL A 48 17.35 -4.94 12.64
CA VAL A 48 17.23 -6.35 12.33
C VAL A 48 18.01 -6.64 11.05
N GLU A 49 18.88 -7.64 11.07
CA GLU A 49 19.66 -8.03 9.89
C GLU A 49 18.92 -9.09 9.09
N PHE A 50 18.72 -8.82 7.79
CA PHE A 50 18.11 -9.73 6.85
C PHE A 50 19.10 -10.10 5.74
N SER A 51 19.13 -11.38 5.36
CA SER A 51 19.81 -11.78 4.13
C SER A 51 18.94 -11.46 2.91
N LEU A 52 19.55 -11.45 1.72
CA LEU A 52 18.80 -11.32 0.47
C LEU A 52 17.74 -12.42 0.31
N ALA A 53 18.05 -13.64 0.75
CA ALA A 53 17.12 -14.77 0.70
C ALA A 53 15.96 -14.63 1.70
N ASP A 54 16.19 -13.99 2.84
CA ASP A 54 15.10 -13.73 3.80
C ASP A 54 14.12 -12.69 3.26
N ILE A 55 14.64 -11.65 2.59
CA ILE A 55 13.80 -10.58 2.04
C ILE A 55 12.97 -11.04 0.83
N GLU A 56 13.37 -12.10 0.13
CA GLU A 56 12.57 -12.71 -0.94
C GLU A 56 11.23 -13.26 -0.44
N LYS A 57 11.11 -13.58 0.86
CA LYS A 57 9.84 -13.97 1.48
C LYS A 57 8.86 -12.80 1.63
N TYR A 58 9.36 -11.57 1.57
CA TYR A 58 8.61 -10.34 1.79
C TYR A 58 8.66 -9.46 0.53
N PRO A 59 7.91 -9.81 -0.53
CA PRO A 59 8.07 -9.19 -1.86
C PRO A 59 7.90 -7.67 -1.86
N TYR A 60 6.95 -7.11 -1.11
CA TYR A 60 6.79 -5.64 -1.09
C TYR A 60 7.83 -4.93 -0.22
N VAL A 61 8.40 -5.59 0.78
CA VAL A 61 9.60 -5.07 1.48
C VAL A 61 10.78 -5.07 0.52
N GLN A 62 10.96 -6.16 -0.23
CA GLN A 62 12.00 -6.25 -1.26
C GLN A 62 11.84 -5.13 -2.30
N GLU A 63 10.61 -4.87 -2.76
CA GLU A 63 10.32 -3.82 -3.72
C GLU A 63 10.59 -2.42 -3.16
N ALA A 64 10.22 -2.16 -1.92
CA ALA A 64 10.50 -0.90 -1.24
C ALA A 64 12.01 -0.65 -1.08
N VAL A 65 12.77 -1.69 -0.70
CA VAL A 65 14.24 -1.61 -0.58
C VAL A 65 14.91 -1.38 -1.94
N LYS A 66 14.37 -1.95 -3.03
CA LYS A 66 14.87 -1.72 -4.39
C LYS A 66 14.56 -0.31 -4.89
N ASN A 67 13.52 0.33 -4.37
CA ASN A 67 13.10 1.69 -4.74
C ASN A 67 13.00 2.61 -3.51
N PRO A 68 14.13 2.95 -2.85
CA PRO A 68 14.08 3.70 -1.60
C PRO A 68 13.39 5.05 -1.75
N GLY A 69 12.63 5.46 -0.73
CA GLY A 69 11.83 6.70 -0.76
C GLY A 69 10.49 6.59 -1.49
N THR A 70 10.18 5.44 -2.08
CA THR A 70 8.93 5.22 -2.81
C THR A 70 7.95 4.42 -1.95
N GLU A 71 6.70 4.88 -1.91
CA GLU A 71 5.59 4.16 -1.27
C GLU A 71 5.11 3.05 -2.20
N ILE A 72 5.17 1.81 -1.71
CA ILE A 72 4.67 0.63 -2.41
C ILE A 72 3.30 0.29 -1.84
N LYS A 73 2.26 0.39 -2.67
CA LYS A 73 0.89 0.06 -2.28
C LYS A 73 0.75 -1.46 -2.11
N LEU A 74 0.29 -1.87 -0.94
CA LEU A 74 -0.07 -3.25 -0.66
C LEU A 74 -1.43 -3.57 -1.30
N PRO A 75 -1.62 -4.78 -1.86
CA PRO A 75 -2.93 -5.18 -2.33
C PRO A 75 -3.91 -5.30 -1.16
N PHE A 76 -5.20 -5.05 -1.42
CA PHE A 76 -6.25 -5.09 -0.40
C PHE A 76 -6.49 -6.50 0.19
N ASP A 77 -6.05 -7.54 -0.53
CA ASP A 77 -6.13 -8.96 -0.16
C ASP A 77 -4.74 -9.54 0.19
N ASN A 78 -3.86 -8.73 0.80
CA ASN A 78 -2.55 -9.10 1.33
C ASN A 78 -2.62 -10.03 2.57
N ASP A 79 -3.53 -11.01 2.52
CA ASP A 79 -3.79 -12.04 3.54
C ASP A 79 -2.74 -13.16 3.54
N ASP A 80 -1.68 -13.02 2.74
CA ASP A 80 -0.57 -13.96 2.65
C ASP A 80 0.29 -14.01 3.93
N GLY A 81 -0.01 -13.18 4.93
CA GLY A 81 0.59 -13.22 6.27
C GLY A 81 2.02 -12.70 6.33
N ASN A 82 2.71 -12.62 5.19
CA ASN A 82 4.10 -12.17 5.05
C ASN A 82 4.33 -10.78 5.66
N MET A 83 3.45 -9.82 5.39
CA MET A 83 3.57 -8.47 5.95
C MET A 83 3.30 -8.42 7.44
N THR A 84 2.34 -9.19 7.92
CA THR A 84 2.05 -9.32 9.35
C THR A 84 3.23 -9.95 10.08
N GLU A 85 3.81 -11.00 9.52
CA GLU A 85 5.01 -11.65 10.07
C GLU A 85 6.18 -10.69 10.12
N PHE A 86 6.45 -9.97 9.03
CA PHE A 86 7.53 -8.97 9.00
C PHE A 86 7.29 -7.87 10.05
N ALA A 87 6.07 -7.33 10.12
CA ALA A 87 5.73 -6.31 11.11
C ALA A 87 5.92 -6.82 12.55
N ASN A 88 5.58 -8.08 12.82
CA ASN A 88 5.81 -8.70 14.12
C ASN A 88 7.32 -8.84 14.43
N ILE A 89 8.15 -9.24 13.46
CA ILE A 89 9.61 -9.29 13.64
C ILE A 89 10.15 -7.93 14.07
N MET A 90 9.73 -6.85 13.40
CA MET A 90 10.16 -5.50 13.71
C MET A 90 9.67 -5.06 15.11
N TYR A 91 8.40 -5.32 15.41
CA TYR A 91 7.79 -5.01 16.70
C TYR A 91 8.48 -5.74 17.87
N ASP A 92 8.72 -7.04 17.74
CA ASP A 92 9.35 -7.87 18.77
C ASP A 92 10.80 -7.46 19.05
N ASN A 93 11.50 -6.94 18.03
CA ASN A 93 12.85 -6.39 18.17
C ASN A 93 12.87 -4.91 18.56
N GLY A 94 11.70 -4.24 18.60
CA GLY A 94 11.56 -2.85 19.01
C GLY A 94 12.32 -1.86 18.12
N THR A 95 12.38 -2.12 16.82
CA THR A 95 13.02 -1.25 15.82
C THR A 95 12.25 -1.29 14.51
N ASN A 96 12.35 -0.24 13.71
CA ASN A 96 11.87 -0.22 12.31
C ASN A 96 13.03 -0.29 11.31
N TYR A 97 14.26 -0.37 11.82
CA TYR A 97 15.45 -0.36 10.98
C TYR A 97 15.85 -1.77 10.57
N ILE A 98 16.12 -1.94 9.29
CA ILE A 98 16.69 -3.17 8.77
C ILE A 98 18.06 -2.95 8.15
N LYS A 99 18.88 -3.99 8.21
CA LYS A 99 20.14 -4.08 7.48
C LYS A 99 20.01 -5.16 6.43
N ILE A 100 20.32 -4.81 5.18
CA ILE A 100 20.41 -5.76 4.07
C ILE A 100 21.76 -5.56 3.41
N ASN A 101 22.57 -6.62 3.38
CA ASN A 101 23.98 -6.56 2.97
C ASN A 101 24.78 -5.51 3.78
N ASN A 102 25.13 -4.39 3.14
CA ASN A 102 25.93 -3.33 3.73
C ASN A 102 25.17 -2.01 3.86
N ASP A 103 23.87 -2.02 3.55
CA ASP A 103 22.98 -0.87 3.57
C ASP A 103 21.96 -0.98 4.70
N TYR A 104 21.54 0.17 5.22
CA TYR A 104 20.54 0.30 6.27
C TYR A 104 19.30 1.04 5.75
N TYR A 105 18.13 0.62 6.21
CA TYR A 105 16.85 1.19 5.78
C TYR A 105 15.93 1.42 6.98
N ASP A 106 15.22 2.55 6.99
CA ASP A 106 14.08 2.81 7.87
C ASP A 106 12.79 2.35 7.18
N MET A 107 12.04 1.47 7.84
CA MET A 107 10.84 0.88 7.29
C MET A 107 9.60 1.60 7.83
N HIS A 108 8.81 2.15 6.92
CA HIS A 108 7.57 2.85 7.24
C HIS A 108 6.36 2.06 6.75
N TYR A 109 5.34 1.97 7.62
CA TYR A 109 4.04 1.39 7.34
C TYR A 109 2.99 2.48 7.48
N GLU A 110 2.31 2.79 6.37
CA GLU A 110 1.32 3.85 6.33
C GLU A 110 -0.04 3.31 5.92
N SER A 111 -1.08 3.72 6.63
CA SER A 111 -2.48 3.52 6.23
C SER A 111 -3.00 4.85 5.74
N ALA A 112 -3.46 4.90 4.49
CA ALA A 112 -4.23 6.01 3.97
C ALA A 112 -5.70 5.61 3.92
N ASP A 113 -6.55 6.41 4.58
CA ASP A 113 -8.01 6.24 4.61
C ASP A 113 -8.72 7.12 3.56
#